data_AF-A0A6J5B8L0-F1
#
_entry.id   AF-A0A6J5B8L0-F1
#
_cell.length_a   1.000
_cell.length_b   1.000
_cell.length_c   1.000
_cell.angle_alpha   90.00
_cell.angle_beta   90.00
_cell.angle_gamma   90.00
#
_symmetry.space_group_name_H-M   'P 1'
#
loop_
_entity.id
_entity.type
_entity.pdbx_description
1 polymer ?
#
loop_
_entity_poly.entity_id
_entity_poly.type
_entity_poly.pdbx_seq_one_letter_code
_entity_poly.pdbx_strand_id
1 'polypeptide(L)'
;MHTGKPMETNQSNGQTDTQIQPHVPPDDSAHDFGRRNPLEIGVQLRNLVNRGDFLTVQYPGGQLVTRLLDVDVRGRTFTFDWGALSDQNRGLLAAAGCQFHAAPEGVRVEFVTGTPRETRFEGLPAFEADFPQVLFYVQRREYFRVDAPILDPYTCSGRLPEGDSFRFEVHDLSLGGVGMRTSDERVAELPMGTRLDDCELALGGLGRLSLDLQLVSHRSLALPNGTQRYQLGFRFLTLPGSAENTLQRLITQLEMKRRSLVR
;
A
#
# COMPACT_ATOMS: atom_id res chain seq x y z
N MET A 1 -3.14 10.92 70.73
CA MET A 1 -3.22 11.87 69.61
C MET A 1 -2.59 11.21 68.38
N HIS A 2 -3.35 11.07 67.27
CA HIS A 2 -2.98 10.52 65.95
C HIS A 2 -2.47 9.05 65.93
N THR A 3 -3.13 7.97 65.47
CA THR A 3 -4.05 7.59 64.36
C THR A 3 -3.56 7.77 62.92
N GLY A 4 -3.38 6.63 62.23
CA GLY A 4 -3.42 6.43 60.76
C GLY A 4 -2.05 6.09 60.16
N LYS A 5 -1.86 5.15 59.22
CA LYS A 5 -2.64 4.12 58.51
C LYS A 5 -1.58 3.28 57.73
N PRO A 6 -1.83 2.01 57.36
CA PRO A 6 -0.86 1.21 56.61
C PRO A 6 -0.86 1.54 55.11
N MET A 7 0.26 1.23 54.49
CA MET A 7 0.59 1.37 53.07
C MET A 7 -0.36 0.52 52.20
N GLU A 8 -1.27 1.18 51.49
CA GLU A 8 -2.11 0.54 50.46
C GLU A 8 -1.35 0.44 49.14
N THR A 9 -1.28 -0.80 48.66
CA THR A 9 -0.77 -1.23 47.37
C THR A 9 -1.74 -0.74 46.29
N ASN A 10 -1.35 0.25 45.49
CA ASN A 10 -2.19 0.67 44.36
C ASN A 10 -1.80 -0.12 43.10
N GLN A 11 -2.64 -1.08 42.75
CA GLN A 11 -2.65 -1.72 41.43
C GLN A 11 -3.14 -0.68 40.41
N SER A 12 -2.24 -0.18 39.57
CA SER A 12 -2.60 0.61 38.39
C SER A 12 -2.79 -0.35 37.22
N ASN A 13 -4.05 -0.69 36.95
CA ASN A 13 -4.46 -1.42 35.77
C ASN A 13 -4.90 -0.42 34.67
N GLY A 14 -4.40 -0.61 33.46
CA GLY A 14 -5.11 -0.28 32.22
C GLY A 14 -5.06 1.15 31.72
N GLN A 15 -4.33 1.37 30.62
CA GLN A 15 -4.88 1.82 29.34
C GLN A 15 -3.71 1.95 28.34
N THR A 16 -3.50 0.89 27.55
CA THR A 16 -2.67 0.98 26.35
C THR A 16 -3.54 1.61 25.27
N ASP A 17 -3.33 2.89 25.00
CA ASP A 17 -3.90 3.61 23.86
C ASP A 17 -3.37 2.97 22.57
N THR A 18 -4.09 1.96 22.07
CA THR A 18 -3.90 1.46 20.71
C THR A 18 -4.47 2.52 19.78
N GLN A 19 -3.62 3.46 19.35
CA GLN A 19 -3.95 4.42 18.30
C GLN A 19 -4.39 3.67 17.05
N ILE A 20 -5.70 3.63 16.85
CA ILE A 20 -6.34 3.17 15.63
C ILE A 20 -5.86 4.13 14.52
N GLN A 21 -5.08 3.60 13.57
CA GLN A 21 -4.78 4.31 12.34
C GLN A 21 -6.08 4.79 11.71
N PRO A 22 -6.18 6.06 11.29
CA PRO A 22 -7.40 6.57 10.70
C PRO A 22 -7.74 5.76 9.46
N HIS A 23 -8.87 5.07 9.54
CA HIS A 23 -9.55 4.44 8.43
C HIS A 23 -9.74 5.51 7.35
N VAL A 24 -8.94 5.44 6.29
CA VAL A 24 -9.16 6.24 5.08
C VAL A 24 -10.60 5.95 4.63
N PRO A 25 -11.47 6.96 4.46
CA PRO A 25 -12.83 6.70 4.02
C PRO A 25 -12.79 5.93 2.71
N PRO A 26 -13.69 4.95 2.49
CA PRO A 26 -13.75 4.24 1.23
C PRO A 26 -13.99 5.28 0.13
N ASP A 27 -13.04 5.33 -0.81
CA ASP A 27 -13.17 6.04 -2.08
C ASP A 27 -14.51 5.61 -2.70
N ASP A 28 -15.36 6.56 -3.11
CA ASP A 28 -16.73 6.35 -3.63
C ASP A 28 -16.74 5.43 -4.89
N SER A 29 -15.54 5.14 -5.43
CA SER A 29 -15.26 4.16 -6.48
C SER A 29 -15.29 2.69 -6.01
N ALA A 30 -15.46 2.40 -4.71
CA ALA A 30 -15.42 1.04 -4.15
C ALA A 30 -16.47 0.08 -4.76
N HIS A 31 -17.60 0.60 -5.25
CA HIS A 31 -18.67 -0.22 -5.81
C HIS A 31 -18.28 -0.93 -7.12
N ASP A 32 -17.43 -0.34 -7.97
CA ASP A 32 -17.07 -0.88 -9.29
C ASP A 32 -15.97 -1.96 -9.25
N PHE A 33 -15.20 -2.01 -8.17
CA PHE A 33 -14.08 -2.94 -8.01
C PHE A 33 -14.43 -4.24 -7.27
N GLY A 34 -15.68 -4.36 -6.77
CA GLY A 34 -16.14 -5.54 -6.03
C GLY A 34 -16.55 -6.69 -6.94
N ARG A 35 -15.87 -7.84 -6.81
CA ARG A 35 -16.24 -9.11 -7.44
C ARG A 35 -17.13 -9.91 -6.50
N ARG A 36 -18.33 -10.26 -6.98
CA ARG A 36 -19.34 -11.02 -6.20
C ARG A 36 -19.66 -12.38 -6.82
N ASN A 37 -19.28 -12.61 -8.08
CA ASN A 37 -19.44 -13.90 -8.72
C ASN A 37 -18.40 -14.89 -8.15
N PRO A 38 -18.80 -16.05 -7.60
CA PRO A 38 -17.86 -17.03 -7.06
C PRO A 38 -16.79 -17.50 -8.05
N LEU A 39 -17.08 -17.52 -9.36
CA LEU A 39 -16.09 -17.87 -10.37
C LEU A 39 -15.01 -16.79 -10.49
N GLU A 40 -15.39 -15.51 -10.48
CA GLU A 40 -14.45 -14.40 -10.53
C GLU A 40 -13.60 -14.33 -9.26
N ILE A 41 -14.23 -14.51 -8.09
CA ILE A 41 -13.53 -14.60 -6.80
C ILE A 41 -12.52 -15.75 -6.84
N GLY A 42 -12.94 -16.92 -7.29
CA GLY A 42 -12.08 -18.09 -7.43
C GLY A 42 -10.87 -17.84 -8.35
N VAL A 43 -11.05 -17.13 -9.46
CA VAL A 43 -9.95 -16.73 -10.35
C VAL A 43 -8.95 -15.83 -9.62
N GLN A 44 -9.42 -14.82 -8.87
CA GLN A 44 -8.51 -13.92 -8.15
C GLN A 44 -7.74 -14.64 -7.03
N LEU A 45 -8.41 -15.49 -6.26
CA LEU A 45 -7.76 -16.27 -5.22
C LEU A 45 -6.73 -17.25 -5.82
N ARG A 46 -7.03 -17.90 -6.95
CA ARG A 46 -6.06 -18.77 -7.64
C ARG A 46 -4.86 -18.02 -8.18
N ASN A 47 -5.04 -16.79 -8.65
CA ASN A 47 -3.91 -15.98 -9.08
C ASN A 47 -2.93 -15.73 -7.93
N LEU A 48 -3.44 -15.48 -6.73
CA LEU A 48 -2.62 -15.32 -5.52
C LEU A 48 -1.86 -16.62 -5.16
N VAL A 49 -2.53 -17.79 -5.26
CA VAL A 49 -1.87 -19.10 -5.07
C VAL A 49 -0.76 -19.32 -6.10
N ASN A 50 -1.07 -19.17 -7.39
CA ASN A 50 -0.15 -19.48 -8.48
C ASN A 50 1.11 -18.59 -8.46
N ARG A 51 0.98 -17.36 -8.00
CA ARG A 51 2.10 -16.42 -7.85
C ARG A 51 2.86 -16.59 -6.52
N GLY A 52 2.27 -17.29 -5.55
CA GLY A 52 2.80 -17.38 -4.20
C GLY A 52 2.79 -16.04 -3.47
N ASP A 53 1.79 -15.21 -3.74
CA ASP A 53 1.70 -13.86 -3.18
C ASP A 53 1.47 -13.92 -1.67
N PHE A 54 2.16 -13.05 -0.92
CA PHE A 54 1.92 -12.88 0.50
C PHE A 54 0.65 -12.05 0.74
N LEU A 55 -0.10 -12.46 1.76
CA LEU A 55 -1.25 -11.75 2.29
C LEU A 55 -1.03 -11.42 3.76
N THR A 56 -1.68 -10.37 4.23
CA THR A 56 -1.89 -10.12 5.65
C THR A 56 -3.33 -10.43 5.98
N VAL A 57 -3.56 -11.30 6.96
CA VAL A 57 -4.86 -11.49 7.58
C VAL A 57 -4.89 -10.74 8.91
N GLN A 58 -5.87 -9.87 9.08
CA GLN A 58 -6.13 -9.09 10.28
C GLN A 58 -7.40 -9.59 10.95
N TYR A 59 -7.36 -9.70 12.28
CA TYR A 59 -8.47 -10.13 13.13
C TYR A 59 -8.41 -9.34 14.45
N PRO A 60 -9.47 -9.33 15.28
CA PRO A 60 -9.51 -8.48 16.48
C PRO A 60 -8.33 -8.64 17.45
N GLY A 61 -7.73 -9.84 17.49
CA GLY A 61 -6.60 -10.16 18.37
C GLY A 61 -5.21 -9.96 17.76
N GLY A 62 -5.09 -9.55 16.50
CA GLY A 62 -3.80 -9.33 15.86
C GLY A 62 -3.80 -9.49 14.34
N GLN A 63 -2.61 -9.75 13.79
CA GLN A 63 -2.45 -10.00 12.36
C GLN A 63 -1.40 -11.09 12.11
N LEU A 64 -1.52 -11.76 10.97
CA LEU A 64 -0.61 -12.79 10.50
C LEU A 64 -0.29 -12.54 9.02
N VAL A 65 0.98 -12.68 8.65
CA VAL A 65 1.39 -12.77 7.25
C VAL A 65 1.30 -14.23 6.82
N THR A 66 0.60 -14.51 5.73
CA THR A 66 0.28 -15.86 5.25
C THR A 66 0.36 -15.92 3.72
N ARG A 67 0.12 -17.10 3.15
CA ARG A 67 -0.08 -17.34 1.71
C ARG A 67 -1.30 -18.22 1.50
N LEU A 68 -1.99 -18.04 0.39
CA LEU A 68 -3.00 -19.01 -0.03
C LEU A 68 -2.28 -20.25 -0.58
N LEU A 69 -2.76 -21.42 -0.16
CA LEU A 69 -2.19 -22.73 -0.52
C LEU A 69 -3.01 -23.40 -1.62
N ASP A 70 -4.34 -23.32 -1.55
CA ASP A 70 -5.25 -23.91 -2.53
C ASP A 70 -6.61 -23.20 -2.57
N VAL A 71 -7.36 -23.40 -3.65
CA VAL A 71 -8.68 -22.82 -3.89
C VAL A 71 -9.62 -23.84 -4.53
N ASP A 72 -10.60 -24.31 -3.74
CA ASP A 72 -11.73 -25.09 -4.22
C ASP A 72 -12.89 -24.17 -4.64
N VAL A 73 -12.99 -23.91 -5.94
CA VAL A 73 -14.07 -23.10 -6.51
C VAL A 73 -15.44 -23.80 -6.44
N ARG A 74 -15.48 -25.14 -6.41
CA ARG A 74 -16.74 -25.89 -6.30
C ARG A 74 -17.27 -25.83 -4.88
N GLY A 75 -16.40 -26.13 -3.91
CA GLY A 75 -16.68 -26.00 -2.47
C GLY A 75 -16.80 -24.55 -2.00
N ARG A 76 -16.31 -23.59 -2.80
CA ARG A 76 -16.20 -22.16 -2.45
C ARG A 76 -15.40 -21.97 -1.18
N THR A 77 -14.28 -22.67 -1.08
CA THR A 77 -13.34 -22.57 0.04
C THR A 77 -11.94 -22.32 -0.49
N PHE A 78 -11.11 -21.70 0.35
CA PHE A 78 -9.68 -21.60 0.10
C PHE A 78 -8.91 -21.98 1.36
N THR A 79 -7.72 -22.53 1.13
CA THR A 79 -6.81 -22.97 2.18
C THR A 79 -5.64 -21.98 2.26
N PHE A 80 -5.20 -21.64 3.46
CA PHE A 80 -4.08 -20.72 3.68
C PHE A 80 -3.17 -21.16 4.82
N ASP A 81 -1.93 -20.66 4.77
CA ASP A 81 -0.81 -21.17 5.56
C ASP A 81 -0.97 -20.92 7.06
N TRP A 82 -0.45 -21.88 7.84
CA TRP A 82 -0.48 -21.86 9.30
C TRP A 82 0.56 -20.90 9.86
N GLY A 83 0.18 -20.11 10.86
CA GLY A 83 1.09 -19.15 11.47
C GLY A 83 2.18 -19.83 12.29
N ALA A 84 3.34 -19.19 12.38
CA ALA A 84 4.47 -19.66 13.18
C ALA A 84 4.19 -19.56 14.70
N LEU A 85 3.29 -18.67 15.13
CA LEU A 85 2.97 -18.44 16.53
C LEU A 85 1.62 -19.08 16.87
N SER A 86 1.64 -20.02 17.81
CA SER A 86 0.45 -20.76 18.27
C SER A 86 -0.67 -19.85 18.78
N ASP A 87 -0.31 -18.77 19.48
CA ASP A 87 -1.27 -17.78 19.99
C ASP A 87 -2.00 -17.04 18.86
N GLN A 88 -1.31 -16.75 17.74
CA GLN A 88 -1.94 -16.15 16.58
C GLN A 88 -2.93 -17.12 15.92
N ASN A 89 -2.56 -18.39 15.83
CA ASN A 89 -3.41 -19.41 15.24
C ASN A 89 -4.69 -19.61 16.06
N ARG A 90 -4.56 -19.70 17.40
CA ARG A 90 -5.71 -19.77 18.30
C ARG A 90 -6.58 -18.52 18.22
N GLY A 91 -5.97 -17.34 18.14
CA GLY A 91 -6.69 -16.07 17.97
C GLY A 91 -7.49 -16.01 16.67
N LEU A 92 -6.90 -16.50 15.57
CA LEU A 92 -7.55 -16.53 14.26
C LEU A 92 -8.73 -17.52 14.23
N LEU A 93 -8.58 -18.71 14.80
CA LEU A 93 -9.67 -19.70 14.92
C LEU A 93 -10.82 -19.25 15.82
N ALA A 94 -10.58 -18.31 16.73
CA ALA A 94 -11.60 -17.73 17.59
C ALA A 94 -12.23 -16.46 17.01
N ALA A 95 -11.71 -15.92 15.90
CA ALA A 95 -12.15 -14.66 15.34
C ALA A 95 -13.47 -14.82 14.57
N ALA A 96 -14.46 -13.97 14.85
CA ALA A 96 -15.74 -13.95 14.13
C ALA A 96 -15.60 -13.47 12.66
N GLY A 97 -14.53 -12.74 12.36
CA GLY A 97 -14.24 -12.27 11.02
C GLY A 97 -12.75 -12.01 10.82
N CYS A 98 -12.31 -12.19 9.59
CA CYS A 98 -10.92 -12.03 9.17
C CYS A 98 -10.87 -11.13 7.92
N GLN A 99 -10.06 -10.09 7.98
CA GLN A 99 -9.82 -9.19 6.85
C GLN A 99 -8.51 -9.54 6.19
N PHE A 100 -8.55 -9.85 4.90
CA PHE A 100 -7.38 -10.17 4.10
C PHE A 100 -7.00 -8.97 3.24
N HIS A 101 -5.71 -8.69 3.18
CA HIS A 101 -5.12 -7.67 2.32
C HIS A 101 -3.90 -8.25 1.60
N ALA A 102 -3.84 -8.08 0.29
CA ALA A 102 -2.68 -8.35 -0.54
C ALA A 102 -2.47 -7.19 -1.51
N ALA A 103 -1.21 -6.95 -1.88
CA ALA A 103 -0.85 -5.92 -2.85
C ALA A 103 0.10 -6.44 -3.95
N PRO A 104 -0.22 -7.57 -4.63
CA PRO A 104 0.65 -8.13 -5.66
C PRO A 104 0.90 -7.11 -6.77
N GLU A 105 2.18 -6.80 -7.01
CA GLU A 105 2.61 -5.83 -8.04
C GLU A 105 1.90 -4.46 -7.93
N GLY A 106 1.44 -4.09 -6.73
CA GLY A 106 0.72 -2.85 -6.47
C GLY A 106 -0.77 -2.86 -6.84
N VAL A 107 -1.33 -4.02 -7.21
CA VAL A 107 -2.78 -4.23 -7.33
C VAL A 107 -3.33 -4.59 -5.97
N ARG A 108 -4.32 -3.84 -5.49
CA ARG A 108 -4.89 -4.06 -4.16
C ARG A 108 -5.97 -5.12 -4.22
N VAL A 109 -5.81 -6.18 -3.42
CA VAL A 109 -6.79 -7.25 -3.25
C VAL A 109 -7.22 -7.30 -1.79
N GLU A 110 -8.50 -7.07 -1.52
CA GLU A 110 -9.05 -7.02 -0.18
C GLU A 110 -10.36 -7.79 -0.09
N PHE A 111 -10.54 -8.55 0.97
CA PHE A 111 -11.79 -9.27 1.23
C PHE A 111 -11.94 -9.62 2.71
N VAL A 112 -13.17 -9.94 3.12
CA VAL A 112 -13.49 -10.34 4.49
C VAL A 112 -14.17 -11.70 4.47
N THR A 113 -13.78 -12.57 5.38
CA THR A 113 -14.41 -13.87 5.62
C THR A 113 -14.94 -13.97 7.05
N GLY A 114 -15.76 -14.98 7.32
CA GLY A 114 -16.05 -15.42 8.69
C GLY A 114 -14.88 -16.17 9.32
N THR A 115 -15.19 -16.87 10.41
CA THR A 115 -14.22 -17.68 11.17
C THR A 115 -13.62 -18.80 10.32
N PRO A 116 -12.28 -18.88 10.21
CA PRO A 116 -11.63 -20.00 9.53
C PRO A 116 -11.68 -21.27 10.39
N ARG A 117 -11.47 -22.40 9.74
CA ARG A 117 -11.43 -23.74 10.33
C ARG A 117 -10.01 -24.30 10.25
N GLU A 118 -9.63 -25.11 11.23
CA GLU A 118 -8.39 -25.89 11.13
C GLU A 118 -8.57 -27.01 10.12
N THR A 119 -7.58 -27.18 9.24
CA THR A 119 -7.51 -28.25 8.24
C THR A 119 -6.07 -28.76 8.12
N ARG A 120 -5.85 -29.67 7.16
CA ARG A 120 -4.50 -30.08 6.76
C ARG A 120 -4.30 -29.87 5.27
N PHE A 121 -3.15 -29.32 4.91
CA PHE A 121 -2.68 -29.22 3.54
C PHE A 121 -1.35 -29.97 3.42
N GLU A 122 -1.27 -30.93 2.50
CA GLU A 122 -0.07 -31.78 2.32
C GLU A 122 0.46 -32.40 3.63
N GLY A 123 -0.45 -32.74 4.55
CA GLY A 123 -0.13 -33.35 5.84
C GLY A 123 0.25 -32.37 6.96
N LEU A 124 0.45 -31.09 6.65
CA LEU A 124 0.76 -30.03 7.60
C LEU A 124 -0.52 -29.28 8.04
N PRO A 125 -0.55 -28.69 9.26
CA PRO A 125 -1.65 -27.82 9.67
C PRO A 125 -1.83 -26.65 8.70
N ALA A 126 -3.08 -26.27 8.47
CA ALA A 126 -3.45 -25.12 7.66
C ALA A 126 -4.81 -24.59 8.11
N PHE A 127 -5.20 -23.42 7.60
CA PHE A 127 -6.54 -22.88 7.77
C PHE A 127 -7.37 -23.06 6.51
N GLU A 128 -8.67 -23.27 6.65
CA GLU A 128 -9.65 -23.20 5.57
C GLU A 128 -10.68 -22.11 5.87
N ALA A 129 -11.04 -21.32 4.87
CA ALA A 129 -12.14 -20.37 4.96
C ALA A 129 -13.07 -20.46 3.75
N ASP A 130 -14.33 -20.11 3.96
CA ASP A 130 -15.29 -19.94 2.88
C ASP A 130 -14.94 -18.71 2.04
N PHE A 131 -15.34 -18.71 0.77
CA PHE A 131 -15.19 -17.55 -0.10
C PHE A 131 -15.86 -16.33 0.51
N PRO A 132 -15.26 -15.13 0.33
CA PRO A 132 -15.90 -13.90 0.75
C PRO A 132 -17.17 -13.65 -0.07
N GLN A 133 -18.14 -12.92 0.49
CA GLN A 133 -19.30 -12.45 -0.28
C GLN A 133 -18.91 -11.45 -1.37
N VAL A 134 -17.83 -10.71 -1.14
CA VAL A 134 -17.25 -9.75 -2.07
C VAL A 134 -15.74 -9.72 -1.92
N LEU A 135 -15.03 -9.73 -3.05
CA LEU A 135 -13.59 -9.50 -3.12
C LEU A 135 -13.34 -8.23 -3.92
N PHE A 136 -12.66 -7.26 -3.32
CA PHE A 136 -12.27 -6.03 -3.97
C PHE A 136 -10.94 -6.23 -4.69
N TYR A 137 -10.93 -6.00 -5.99
CA TYR A 137 -9.74 -6.06 -6.84
C TYR A 137 -9.55 -4.69 -7.50
N VAL A 138 -8.61 -3.90 -6.99
CA VAL A 138 -8.42 -2.50 -7.40
C VAL A 138 -7.09 -2.34 -8.12
N GLN A 139 -7.16 -2.36 -9.46
CA GLN A 139 -6.06 -1.98 -10.35
C GLN A 139 -6.31 -0.59 -10.93
N ARG A 140 -5.90 0.44 -10.17
CA ARG A 140 -6.08 1.86 -10.56
C ARG A 140 -4.98 2.43 -11.45
N ARG A 141 -3.96 1.62 -11.78
CA ARG A 141 -2.75 2.09 -12.48
C ARG A 141 -2.79 1.63 -13.92
N GLU A 142 -2.81 2.58 -14.83
CA GLU A 142 -2.68 2.35 -16.28
C GLU A 142 -1.22 2.11 -16.69
N TYR A 143 -0.28 2.70 -15.93
CA TYR A 143 1.15 2.65 -16.23
C TYR A 143 1.94 2.01 -15.09
N PHE A 144 2.91 1.19 -15.46
CA PHE A 144 3.92 0.64 -14.55
C PHE A 144 4.74 1.76 -13.91
N ARG A 145 5.16 1.55 -12.65
CA ARG A 145 5.95 2.52 -11.87
C ARG A 145 7.28 1.92 -11.47
N VAL A 146 8.32 2.74 -11.52
CA VAL A 146 9.66 2.42 -10.99
C VAL A 146 10.03 3.39 -9.89
N ASP A 147 10.69 2.88 -8.86
CA ASP A 147 11.29 3.70 -7.81
C ASP A 147 12.49 4.46 -8.36
N ALA A 148 12.63 5.73 -8.01
CA ALA A 148 13.82 6.50 -8.33
C ALA A 148 15.05 6.01 -7.52
N PRO A 149 16.28 6.21 -8.01
CA PRO A 149 17.48 5.84 -7.28
C PRO A 149 17.60 6.58 -5.94
N ILE A 150 18.04 5.88 -4.89
CA ILE A 150 18.23 6.46 -3.55
C ILE A 150 19.55 7.24 -3.45
N LEU A 151 20.64 6.72 -4.03
CA LEU A 151 21.97 7.31 -3.89
C LEU A 151 22.16 8.57 -4.75
N ASP A 152 21.61 8.55 -5.97
CA ASP A 152 21.64 9.68 -6.91
C ASP A 152 20.19 10.10 -7.22
N PRO A 153 19.53 10.80 -6.28
CA PRO A 153 18.10 11.07 -6.39
C PRO A 153 17.80 11.99 -7.56
N TYR A 154 16.77 11.64 -8.30
CA TYR A 154 16.19 12.53 -9.29
C TYR A 154 15.44 13.66 -8.59
N THR A 155 15.38 14.82 -9.24
CA THR A 155 14.70 16.00 -8.66
C THR A 155 13.77 16.63 -9.68
N CYS A 156 12.68 17.20 -9.20
CA CYS A 156 11.81 18.07 -9.97
C CYS A 156 11.92 19.49 -9.43
N SER A 157 12.02 20.48 -10.29
CA SER A 157 12.00 21.89 -9.90
C SER A 157 11.04 22.69 -10.76
N GLY A 158 10.47 23.74 -10.20
CA GLY A 158 9.52 24.61 -10.87
C GLY A 158 9.07 25.72 -9.95
N ARG A 159 7.87 26.24 -10.18
CA ARG A 159 7.23 27.22 -9.30
C ARG A 159 5.92 26.68 -8.74
N LEU A 160 5.67 26.94 -7.46
CA LEU A 160 4.37 26.75 -6.85
C LEU A 160 3.38 27.82 -7.37
N PRO A 161 2.06 27.63 -7.20
CA PRO A 161 1.06 28.60 -7.66
C PRO A 161 1.25 30.01 -7.10
N GLU A 162 1.83 30.12 -5.91
CA GLU A 162 2.17 31.39 -5.25
C GLU A 162 3.41 32.09 -5.84
N GLY A 163 4.09 31.46 -6.81
CA GLY A 163 5.23 32.01 -7.57
C GLY A 163 6.61 31.61 -7.04
N ASP A 164 6.66 31.10 -5.81
CA ASP A 164 7.87 30.59 -5.16
C ASP A 164 8.47 29.40 -5.91
N SER A 165 9.80 29.34 -5.99
CA SER A 165 10.47 28.17 -6.54
C SER A 165 10.42 26.98 -5.58
N PHE A 166 10.35 25.79 -6.17
CA PHE A 166 10.51 24.54 -5.45
C PHE A 166 11.58 23.66 -6.08
N ARG A 167 12.13 22.76 -5.27
CA ARG A 167 12.91 21.62 -5.73
C ARG A 167 12.61 20.43 -4.83
N PHE A 168 11.95 19.42 -5.39
CA PHE A 168 11.52 18.23 -4.66
C PHE A 168 12.24 16.99 -5.17
N GLU A 169 12.38 16.01 -4.29
CA GLU A 169 12.95 14.70 -4.63
C GLU A 169 11.90 13.88 -5.37
N VAL A 170 12.27 13.24 -6.46
CA VAL A 170 11.43 12.27 -7.14
C VAL A 170 11.52 10.94 -6.41
N HIS A 171 10.37 10.39 -6.04
CA HIS A 171 10.24 9.11 -5.37
C HIS A 171 9.99 7.96 -6.35
N ASP A 172 9.05 8.14 -7.28
CA ASP A 172 8.69 7.15 -8.29
C ASP A 172 8.35 7.82 -9.64
N LEU A 173 8.48 7.06 -10.72
CA LEU A 173 8.21 7.52 -12.09
C LEU A 173 7.38 6.49 -12.86
N SER A 174 6.56 6.98 -13.78
CA SER A 174 5.77 6.20 -14.74
C SER A 174 5.60 6.98 -16.04
N LEU A 175 4.99 6.39 -17.06
CA LEU A 175 4.60 7.14 -18.26
C LEU A 175 3.42 8.09 -18.01
N GLY A 176 2.63 7.89 -16.96
CA GLY A 176 1.49 8.75 -16.65
C GLY A 176 1.80 9.89 -15.69
N GLY A 177 2.97 9.89 -15.04
CA GLY A 177 3.28 10.87 -14.00
C GLY A 177 4.48 10.54 -13.12
N VAL A 178 4.67 11.39 -12.11
CA VAL A 178 5.79 11.39 -11.18
C VAL A 178 5.30 11.50 -9.73
N GLY A 179 5.83 10.65 -8.85
CA GLY A 179 5.71 10.78 -7.40
C GLY A 179 6.88 11.59 -6.84
N MET A 180 6.61 12.56 -5.98
CA MET A 180 7.60 13.42 -5.34
C MET A 180 7.49 13.39 -3.82
N ARG A 181 8.60 13.67 -3.14
CA ARG A 181 8.69 13.79 -1.69
C ARG A 181 9.35 15.10 -1.30
N THR A 182 8.84 15.67 -0.21
CA THR A 182 9.38 16.92 0.36
C THR A 182 9.03 17.05 1.83
N SER A 183 9.76 17.87 2.57
CA SER A 183 9.40 18.35 3.91
C SER A 183 8.99 19.83 3.89
N ASP A 184 8.77 20.39 2.71
CA ASP A 184 8.34 21.76 2.52
C ASP A 184 6.89 21.95 2.98
N GLU A 185 6.68 22.73 4.03
CA GLU A 185 5.35 22.94 4.61
C GLU A 185 4.41 23.74 3.70
N ARG A 186 4.94 24.44 2.69
CA ARG A 186 4.11 25.18 1.71
C ARG A 186 3.20 24.26 0.91
N VAL A 187 3.54 22.96 0.81
CA VAL A 187 2.69 21.98 0.12
C VAL A 187 1.64 21.34 1.03
N ALA A 188 1.60 21.65 2.33
CA ALA A 188 0.71 21.01 3.29
C ALA A 188 -0.75 21.07 2.85
N GLU A 189 -1.18 22.24 2.38
CA GLU A 189 -2.55 22.54 1.97
C GLU A 189 -2.67 22.73 0.44
N LEU A 190 -1.73 22.16 -0.35
CA LEU A 190 -1.76 22.31 -1.80
C LEU A 190 -3.03 21.66 -2.38
N PRO A 191 -3.93 22.41 -3.05
CA PRO A 191 -5.21 21.88 -3.47
C PRO A 191 -5.08 20.74 -4.50
N MET A 192 -5.91 19.70 -4.35
CA MET A 192 -6.04 18.66 -5.37
C MET A 192 -6.40 19.26 -6.74
N GLY A 193 -5.74 18.79 -7.80
CA GLY A 193 -5.91 19.33 -9.15
C GLY A 193 -5.05 20.57 -9.46
N THR A 194 -4.23 21.06 -8.53
CA THR A 194 -3.27 22.15 -8.77
C THR A 194 -2.36 21.83 -9.95
N ARG A 195 -2.21 22.79 -10.86
CA ARG A 195 -1.33 22.70 -12.02
C ARG A 195 -0.01 23.41 -11.72
N LEU A 196 1.09 22.77 -12.09
CA LEU A 196 2.43 23.34 -12.05
C LEU A 196 2.98 23.28 -13.47
N ASP A 197 3.13 24.44 -14.10
CA ASP A 197 3.58 24.55 -15.48
C ASP A 197 5.11 24.66 -15.54
N ASP A 198 5.70 24.23 -16.66
CA ASP A 198 7.15 24.30 -16.93
C ASP A 198 8.02 23.70 -15.81
N CYS A 199 7.62 22.55 -15.29
CA CYS A 199 8.41 21.82 -14.30
C CYS A 199 9.54 21.05 -14.98
N GLU A 200 10.74 21.15 -14.43
CA GLU A 200 11.92 20.48 -14.93
C GLU A 200 12.25 19.24 -14.08
N LEU A 201 12.13 18.06 -14.67
CA LEU A 201 12.59 16.79 -14.12
C LEU A 201 14.05 16.56 -14.50
N ALA A 202 14.95 16.58 -13.52
CA ALA A 202 16.34 16.20 -13.67
C ALA A 202 16.54 14.71 -13.33
N LEU A 203 16.85 13.91 -14.36
CA LEU A 203 16.89 12.44 -14.32
C LEU A 203 18.34 11.90 -14.33
N GLY A 204 19.24 12.62 -13.66
CA GLY A 204 20.67 12.30 -13.62
C GLY A 204 21.31 12.29 -15.01
N GLY A 205 22.09 11.24 -15.32
CA GLY A 205 22.81 11.10 -16.59
C GLY A 205 21.92 10.97 -17.84
N LEU A 206 20.60 10.82 -17.69
CA LEU A 206 19.65 10.73 -18.79
C LEU A 206 19.12 12.09 -19.27
N GLY A 207 19.48 13.17 -18.57
CA GLY A 207 19.15 14.53 -18.95
C GLY A 207 17.96 15.12 -18.17
N ARG A 208 17.32 16.11 -18.79
CA ARG A 208 16.22 16.89 -18.21
C ARG A 208 14.99 16.82 -19.10
N LEU A 209 13.81 16.85 -18.49
CA LEU A 209 12.51 16.93 -19.18
C LEU A 209 11.71 18.11 -18.62
N SER A 210 11.18 18.96 -19.50
CA SER A 210 10.23 20.02 -19.13
C SER A 210 8.81 19.54 -19.39
N LEU A 211 7.95 19.54 -18.37
CA LEU A 211 6.59 19.03 -18.43
C LEU A 211 5.65 19.85 -17.54
N ASP A 212 4.40 19.95 -17.96
CA ASP A 212 3.33 20.49 -17.11
C ASP A 212 2.72 19.36 -16.27
N LEU A 213 2.57 19.63 -14.98
CA LEU A 213 2.17 18.67 -13.96
C LEU A 213 0.82 19.04 -13.35
N GLN A 214 0.05 18.05 -12.93
CA GLN A 214 -1.14 18.27 -12.12
C GLN A 214 -1.19 17.36 -10.90
N LEU A 215 -1.45 17.92 -9.72
CA LEU A 215 -1.56 17.18 -8.47
C LEU A 215 -2.78 16.26 -8.47
N VAL A 216 -2.54 14.96 -8.31
CA VAL A 216 -3.58 13.89 -8.30
C VAL A 216 -3.51 12.99 -7.07
N SER A 217 -2.47 13.11 -6.24
CA SER A 217 -2.41 12.49 -4.92
C SER A 217 -1.65 13.38 -3.95
N HIS A 218 -2.11 13.48 -2.71
CA HIS A 218 -1.42 14.16 -1.62
C HIS A 218 -1.52 13.30 -0.36
N ARG A 219 -0.40 13.07 0.32
CA ARG A 219 -0.34 12.39 1.61
C ARG A 219 0.70 13.05 2.48
N SER A 220 0.43 13.15 3.78
CA SER A 220 1.39 13.54 4.80
C SER A 220 1.73 12.36 5.71
N LEU A 221 2.97 12.34 6.21
CA LEU A 221 3.45 11.39 7.19
C LEU A 221 4.17 12.16 8.30
N ALA A 222 3.67 12.03 9.52
CA ALA A 222 4.34 12.54 10.70
C ALA A 222 5.56 11.66 11.02
N LEU A 223 6.73 12.30 11.17
CA LEU A 223 7.97 11.63 11.55
C LEU A 223 8.16 11.67 13.08
N PRO A 224 8.93 10.72 13.67
CA PRO A 224 9.15 10.67 15.12
C PRO A 224 9.79 11.93 15.74
N ASN A 225 10.50 12.70 14.93
CA ASN A 225 11.11 13.97 15.32
C ASN A 225 10.12 15.16 15.28
N GLY A 226 8.84 14.91 15.00
CA GLY A 226 7.79 15.92 14.92
C GLY A 226 7.66 16.63 13.58
N THR A 227 8.56 16.39 12.61
CA THR A 227 8.44 16.99 11.28
C THR A 227 7.47 16.23 10.40
N GLN A 228 6.87 16.91 9.42
CA GLN A 228 6.01 16.29 8.41
C GLN A 228 6.81 15.99 7.14
N ARG A 229 6.52 14.85 6.53
CA ARG A 229 6.98 14.52 5.17
C ARG A 229 5.76 14.40 4.27
N TYR A 230 5.77 15.13 3.17
CA TYR A 230 4.72 15.10 2.16
C TYR A 230 5.12 14.19 1.00
N GLN A 231 4.18 13.38 0.55
CA GLN A 231 4.27 12.57 -0.66
C GLN A 231 3.19 13.04 -1.63
N LEU A 232 3.63 13.61 -2.75
CA LEU A 232 2.79 14.20 -3.76
C LEU A 232 2.85 13.33 -5.02
N GLY A 233 1.71 13.06 -5.64
CA GLY A 233 1.63 12.39 -6.94
C GLY A 233 1.12 13.37 -7.98
N PHE A 234 1.87 13.54 -9.05
CA PHE A 234 1.52 14.40 -10.17
C PHE A 234 1.33 13.58 -11.44
N ARG A 235 0.28 13.86 -12.20
CA ARG A 235 0.13 13.37 -13.57
C ARG A 235 0.77 14.34 -14.56
N PHE A 236 1.28 13.83 -15.67
CA PHE A 236 1.66 14.67 -16.80
C PHE A 236 0.40 15.15 -17.51
N LEU A 237 0.27 16.45 -17.75
CA LEU A 237 -0.87 17.00 -18.50
C LEU A 237 -0.76 16.68 -19.99
N THR A 238 0.46 16.78 -20.51
CA THR A 238 0.84 16.33 -21.86
C THR A 238 2.21 15.69 -21.78
N LEU A 239 2.42 14.61 -22.53
CA LEU A 239 3.72 13.97 -22.65
C LEU A 239 4.15 13.97 -24.12
N PRO A 240 5.05 14.87 -24.54
CA PRO A 240 5.57 14.86 -25.90
C PRO A 240 6.29 13.54 -26.20
N GLY A 241 6.20 13.04 -27.43
CA GLY A 241 6.78 11.73 -27.79
C GLY A 241 8.29 11.60 -27.52
N SER A 242 9.05 12.69 -27.59
CA SER A 242 10.48 12.70 -27.21
C SER A 242 10.69 12.48 -25.71
N ALA A 243 9.85 13.09 -24.87
CA ALA A 243 9.85 12.90 -23.42
C ALA A 243 9.37 11.50 -23.05
N GLU A 244 8.33 11.00 -23.72
CA GLU A 244 7.84 9.63 -23.56
C GLU A 244 8.94 8.60 -23.83
N ASN A 245 9.60 8.69 -24.99
CA ASN A 245 10.71 7.79 -25.35
C ASN A 245 11.85 7.82 -24.32
N THR A 246 12.12 9.00 -23.75
CA THR A 246 13.15 9.17 -22.72
C THR A 246 12.73 8.51 -21.41
N LEU A 247 11.47 8.69 -20.99
CA LEU A 247 10.92 8.03 -19.81
C LEU A 247 10.83 6.52 -19.97
N GLN A 248 10.38 6.00 -21.13
CA GLN A 248 10.36 4.57 -21.41
C GLN A 248 11.75 3.95 -21.24
N ARG A 249 12.78 4.56 -21.86
CA ARG A 249 14.17 4.10 -21.73
C ARG A 249 14.65 4.12 -20.28
N LEU A 250 14.36 5.19 -19.54
CA LEU A 250 14.70 5.31 -18.13
C LEU A 250 14.05 4.20 -17.29
N ILE A 251 12.74 4.00 -17.47
CA ILE A 251 11.94 3.01 -16.74
C ILE A 251 12.53 1.61 -16.97
N THR A 252 12.80 1.25 -18.22
CA THR A 252 13.44 -0.03 -18.55
C THR A 252 14.80 -0.18 -17.89
N GLN A 253 15.65 0.85 -17.90
CA GLN A 253 16.98 0.80 -17.28
C GLN A 253 16.90 0.61 -15.75
N LEU A 254 16.00 1.32 -15.07
CA LEU A 254 15.79 1.18 -13.64
C LEU A 254 15.27 -0.21 -13.27
N GLU A 255 14.34 -0.74 -14.06
CA GLU A 255 13.80 -2.08 -13.86
C GLU A 255 14.89 -3.16 -14.03
N MET A 256 15.70 -3.07 -15.09
CA MET A 256 16.82 -3.99 -15.30
C MET A 256 17.83 -3.95 -14.15
N LYS A 257 18.19 -2.76 -13.67
CA LYS A 257 19.12 -2.59 -12.55
C LYS A 257 18.54 -3.15 -11.24
N ARG A 258 17.24 -2.98 -11.00
CA ARG A 258 16.56 -3.58 -9.84
C ARG A 258 16.62 -5.11 -9.90
N ARG A 259 16.32 -5.70 -11.06
CA ARG A 259 16.36 -7.17 -11.25
C ARG A 259 17.76 -7.75 -11.06
N SER A 260 18.83 -7.02 -11.43
CA SER A 260 20.20 -7.49 -11.22
C SER A 260 20.65 -7.47 -9.74
N LEU A 261 20.03 -6.66 -8.90
CA LEU A 261 20.37 -6.54 -7.46
C LEU A 261 19.64 -7.55 -6.57
N VAL A 262 18.60 -8.21 -7.11
CA VAL A 262 17.79 -9.21 -6.38
C VAL A 262 18.26 -10.65 -6.66
N ARG A 263 19.24 -10.83 -7.56
CA ARG A 263 19.95 -12.10 -7.76
C ARG A 263 21.17 -12.19 -6.85
#